data_AF-A0A662RXQ0-F1
#
_entry.id   AF-A0A662RXQ0-F1
#
_cell.length_a   1.000
_cell.length_b   1.000
_cell.length_c   1.000
_cell.angle_alpha   90.00
_cell.angle_beta   90.00
_cell.angle_gamma   90.00
#
_symmetry.space_group_name_H-M   'P 1'
#
loop_
_entity.id
_entity.type
_entity.pdbx_description
1 polymer ?
#
loop_
_entity_poly.entity_id
_entity_poly.type
_entity_poly.pdbx_seq_one_letter_code
_entity_poly.pdbx_strand_id
1 'polypeptide(L)'
;MICARAADGRTREVGQDGSAVTAMLCEALRSGFIDAAVVAVRTEDWKAEPFIATTPEEVLRGGGSKFTACPSVLGVWEAIDRGYENIAMVGTGCNIEAVRRLQALHDPALELDRVKVLIGLFCTEAFWHRDLVVFLAERGIDIKEVERFYVSKGRFIVVTKDRELSIPTKELESCVRATCKICEDFTAQLADVSAGSSGSPEGYTSLIIRTKAGEELVSVSKKAIETKKLDDAGIKKIERLAFNKKMRNYGRILDQMGICSACLTNPYSFTLQTGD
;
A
#
# COMPACT_ATOMS: atom_id res chain seq x y z
N MET A 1 -13.14 12.80 -0.78
CA MET A 1 -12.63 11.62 -1.51
C MET A 1 -12.93 11.80 -2.99
N ILE A 2 -12.04 11.33 -3.86
CA ILE A 2 -12.17 11.44 -5.31
C ILE A 2 -11.84 10.11 -5.98
N CYS A 3 -12.35 9.88 -7.18
CA CYS A 3 -11.84 8.89 -8.11
C CYS A 3 -10.80 9.57 -9.00
N ALA A 4 -9.65 8.95 -9.20
CA ALA A 4 -8.59 9.46 -10.06
C ALA A 4 -8.06 8.37 -11.00
N ARG A 5 -7.61 8.77 -12.20
CA ARG A 5 -6.82 7.91 -13.09
C ARG A 5 -5.77 8.73 -13.82
N ALA A 6 -4.70 8.10 -14.26
CA ALA A 6 -3.70 8.72 -15.10
C ALA A 6 -4.34 9.27 -16.39
N ALA A 7 -4.01 10.51 -16.74
CA ALA A 7 -4.43 11.14 -17.98
C ALA A 7 -3.69 10.55 -19.20
N ASP A 8 -2.41 10.20 -19.00
CA ASP A 8 -1.58 9.57 -20.02
C ASP A 8 -1.94 8.08 -20.22
N GLY A 9 -2.10 7.69 -21.49
CA GLY A 9 -2.44 6.32 -21.88
C GLY A 9 -1.36 5.30 -21.52
N ARG A 10 -0.08 5.64 -21.69
CA ARG A 10 1.03 4.72 -21.40
C ARG A 10 1.11 4.39 -19.91
N THR A 11 0.90 5.40 -19.07
CA THR A 11 0.87 5.22 -17.61
C THR A 11 -0.31 4.33 -17.18
N ARG A 12 -1.45 4.37 -17.89
CA ARG A 12 -2.60 3.49 -17.60
C ARG A 12 -2.30 2.02 -17.86
N GLU A 13 -1.52 1.70 -18.89
CA GLU A 13 -1.18 0.31 -19.25
C GLU A 13 -0.31 -0.40 -18.20
N VAL A 14 0.47 0.37 -17.42
CA VAL A 14 1.41 -0.18 -16.42
C VAL A 14 0.73 -0.48 -15.07
N GLY A 15 -0.43 0.11 -14.79
CA GLY A 15 -1.08 -0.03 -13.49
C GLY A 15 -2.07 -1.16 -13.38
N GLN A 16 -2.47 -1.43 -12.13
CA GLN A 16 -3.53 -2.40 -11.85
C GLN A 16 -4.94 -1.78 -11.96
N ASP A 17 -5.09 -0.51 -11.56
CA ASP A 17 -6.35 0.22 -11.59
C ASP A 17 -6.22 1.45 -12.51
N GLY A 18 -6.51 2.66 -12.01
CA GLY A 18 -6.33 3.89 -12.78
C GLY A 18 -4.90 4.42 -12.83
N SER A 19 -3.89 3.74 -12.27
CA SER A 19 -2.50 4.23 -12.18
C SER A 19 -2.32 5.63 -11.56
N ALA A 20 -3.26 6.08 -10.71
CA ALA A 20 -3.25 7.44 -10.19
C ALA A 20 -2.00 7.74 -9.34
N VAL A 21 -1.58 6.79 -8.49
CA VAL A 21 -0.39 6.94 -7.64
C VAL A 21 0.88 7.10 -8.49
N THR A 22 1.06 6.24 -9.49
CA THR A 22 2.17 6.31 -10.44
C THR A 22 2.19 7.66 -11.16
N ALA A 23 1.04 8.12 -11.68
CA ALA A 23 0.96 9.41 -12.37
C ALA A 23 1.30 10.60 -11.45
N MET A 24 0.81 10.59 -10.20
CA MET A 24 1.13 11.63 -9.22
C MET A 24 2.62 11.66 -8.88
N LEU A 25 3.26 10.50 -8.70
CA LEU A 25 4.70 10.43 -8.41
C LEU A 25 5.55 10.91 -9.59
N CYS A 26 5.21 10.51 -10.82
CA CYS A 26 5.89 10.97 -12.02
C CYS A 26 5.82 12.50 -12.15
N GLU A 27 4.65 13.09 -11.91
CA GLU A 27 4.49 14.55 -11.97
C GLU A 27 5.18 15.26 -10.81
N ALA A 28 5.14 14.68 -9.61
CA ALA A 28 5.83 15.21 -8.44
C ALA A 28 7.36 15.24 -8.63
N LEU A 29 7.95 14.21 -9.27
CA LEU A 29 9.38 14.23 -9.65
C LEU A 29 9.66 15.28 -10.73
N ARG A 30 8.84 15.34 -11.79
CA ARG A 30 9.04 16.32 -12.89
C ARG A 30 8.96 17.77 -12.43
N SER A 31 8.05 18.06 -11.51
CA SER A 31 7.85 19.41 -10.96
C SER A 31 8.86 19.78 -9.87
N GLY A 32 9.70 18.82 -9.43
CA GLY A 32 10.58 19.00 -8.27
C GLY A 32 9.84 19.09 -6.94
N PHE A 33 8.55 18.68 -6.89
CA PHE A 33 7.82 18.58 -5.62
C PHE A 33 8.46 17.52 -4.72
N ILE A 34 8.93 16.42 -5.29
CA ILE A 34 9.78 15.42 -4.64
C ILE A 34 11.07 15.23 -5.44
N ASP A 35 12.14 14.79 -4.78
CA ASP A 35 13.41 14.43 -5.40
C ASP A 35 13.66 12.91 -5.43
N ALA A 36 12.93 12.15 -4.61
CA ALA A 36 12.93 10.69 -4.64
C ALA A 36 11.55 10.11 -4.27
N ALA A 37 11.23 8.95 -4.84
CA ALA A 37 10.05 8.17 -4.52
C ALA A 37 10.43 6.73 -4.17
N VAL A 38 10.15 6.31 -2.93
CA VAL A 38 10.28 4.93 -2.49
C VAL A 38 9.05 4.15 -2.92
N VAL A 39 9.23 3.24 -3.86
CA VAL A 39 8.20 2.36 -4.44
C VAL A 39 8.55 0.89 -4.23
N ALA A 40 7.57 0.00 -4.39
CA ALA A 40 7.79 -1.45 -4.30
C ALA A 40 8.00 -2.05 -5.70
N VAL A 41 9.19 -2.58 -5.97
CA VAL A 41 9.49 -3.40 -7.15
C VAL A 41 9.40 -4.88 -6.78
N ARG A 42 9.69 -5.76 -7.74
CA ARG A 42 9.81 -7.19 -7.49
C ARG A 42 11.05 -7.77 -8.13
N THR A 43 11.56 -8.82 -7.53
CA THR A 43 12.48 -9.77 -8.15
C THR A 43 11.75 -10.65 -9.18
N GLU A 44 12.50 -11.48 -9.90
CA GLU A 44 11.95 -12.46 -10.85
C GLU A 44 10.98 -13.45 -10.18
N ASP A 45 11.27 -13.86 -8.93
CA ASP A 45 10.44 -14.77 -8.14
C ASP A 45 9.30 -14.05 -7.38
N TRP A 46 8.94 -12.82 -7.75
CA TRP A 46 7.84 -12.04 -7.14
C TRP A 46 8.01 -11.68 -5.66
N LYS A 47 9.23 -11.66 -5.17
CA LYS A 47 9.52 -11.07 -3.86
C LYS A 47 9.52 -9.55 -3.99
N ALA A 48 8.75 -8.87 -3.15
CA ALA A 48 8.68 -7.42 -3.16
C ALA A 48 9.88 -6.79 -2.45
N GLU A 49 10.48 -5.77 -3.06
CA GLU A 49 11.63 -5.06 -2.52
C GLU A 49 11.46 -3.54 -2.71
N PRO A 50 11.94 -2.72 -1.76
CA PRO A 50 11.91 -1.28 -1.91
C PRO A 50 12.85 -0.85 -3.04
N PHE A 51 12.48 0.21 -3.73
CA PHE A 51 13.28 0.82 -4.77
C PHE A 51 13.12 2.34 -4.71
N ILE A 52 14.24 3.04 -4.81
CA ILE A 52 14.28 4.50 -4.81
C ILE A 52 14.27 4.96 -6.26
N ALA A 53 13.13 5.46 -6.72
CA ALA A 53 12.98 6.05 -8.04
C ALA A 53 13.26 7.55 -7.97
N THR A 54 14.12 8.05 -8.85
CA THR A 54 14.43 9.49 -8.99
C THR A 54 14.01 10.03 -10.35
N THR A 55 13.55 9.16 -11.24
CA THR A 55 13.00 9.52 -12.54
C THR A 55 11.57 8.99 -12.71
N PRO A 56 10.72 9.66 -13.51
CA PRO A 56 9.39 9.14 -13.85
C PRO A 56 9.40 7.73 -14.43
N GLU A 57 10.41 7.40 -15.23
CA GLU A 57 10.57 6.09 -15.87
C GLU A 57 10.83 5.00 -14.83
N GLU A 58 11.60 5.31 -13.79
CA GLU A 58 11.85 4.41 -12.68
C GLU A 58 10.62 4.16 -11.80
N VAL A 59 9.75 5.17 -11.63
CA VAL A 59 8.49 5.00 -10.88
C VAL A 59 7.61 3.92 -11.51
N LEU A 60 7.62 3.78 -12.84
CA LEU A 60 6.85 2.76 -13.57
C LEU A 60 7.22 1.33 -13.16
N ARG A 61 8.46 1.10 -12.71
CA ARG A 61 8.91 -0.21 -12.19
C ARG A 61 8.13 -0.65 -10.95
N GLY A 62 7.60 0.32 -10.21
CA GLY A 62 6.72 0.11 -9.06
C GLY A 62 5.30 -0.33 -9.42
N GLY A 63 4.92 -0.32 -10.70
CA GLY A 63 3.57 -0.66 -11.19
C GLY A 63 3.09 -2.06 -10.81
N GLY A 64 1.77 -2.21 -10.69
CA GLY A 64 1.10 -3.45 -10.29
C GLY A 64 1.22 -3.82 -8.81
N SER A 65 0.23 -4.52 -8.26
CA SER A 65 0.31 -4.98 -6.86
C SER A 65 1.25 -6.16 -6.71
N LYS A 66 2.06 -6.09 -5.65
CA LYS A 66 2.79 -7.21 -5.10
C LYS A 66 2.08 -7.59 -3.81
N PHE A 67 1.55 -8.81 -3.73
CA PHE A 67 0.77 -9.27 -2.58
C PHE A 67 1.64 -9.85 -1.45
N THR A 68 2.96 -9.69 -1.54
CA THR A 68 3.93 -10.03 -0.49
C THR A 68 4.38 -8.77 0.23
N ALA A 69 4.89 -8.92 1.45
CA ALA A 69 5.31 -7.77 2.26
C ALA A 69 6.57 -7.11 1.65
N CYS A 70 6.54 -5.78 1.51
CA CYS A 70 7.68 -4.95 1.14
C CYS A 70 8.17 -4.13 2.35
N PRO A 71 9.46 -4.16 2.68
CA PRO A 71 10.02 -3.33 3.75
C PRO A 71 10.26 -1.89 3.28
N SER A 72 9.22 -1.18 2.81
CA SER A 72 9.33 0.17 2.22
C SER A 72 10.02 1.20 3.13
N VAL A 73 9.94 1.03 4.45
CA VAL A 73 10.61 1.92 5.41
C VAL A 73 12.13 1.85 5.27
N LEU A 74 12.71 0.69 4.94
CA LEU A 74 14.15 0.58 4.65
C LEU A 74 14.55 1.43 3.44
N GLY A 75 13.69 1.50 2.42
CA GLY A 75 13.93 2.36 1.27
C GLY A 75 13.92 3.85 1.61
N VAL A 76 13.21 4.27 2.68
CA VAL A 76 13.25 5.65 3.18
C VAL A 76 14.62 5.96 3.78
N TRP A 77 15.14 5.10 4.66
CA TRP A 77 16.48 5.28 5.21
C TRP A 77 17.56 5.25 4.13
N GLU A 78 17.48 4.32 3.19
CA GLU A 78 18.43 4.28 2.07
C GLU A 78 18.35 5.57 1.20
N ALA A 79 17.16 6.18 1.06
CA ALA A 79 17.03 7.46 0.37
C ALA A 79 17.63 8.62 1.17
N ILE A 80 17.46 8.64 2.50
CA ILE A 80 18.08 9.61 3.39
C ILE A 80 19.61 9.50 3.33
N ASP A 81 20.15 8.28 3.43
CA ASP A 81 21.59 8.00 3.36
C ASP A 81 22.20 8.42 2.01
N ARG A 82 21.41 8.41 0.94
CA ARG A 82 21.79 8.90 -0.39
C ARG A 82 21.67 10.41 -0.55
N GLY A 83 21.17 11.13 0.46
CA GLY A 83 21.08 12.58 0.50
C GLY A 83 19.85 13.18 -0.19
N TYR A 84 18.76 12.42 -0.36
CA TYR A 84 17.49 12.97 -0.85
C TYR A 84 16.73 13.70 0.26
N GLU A 85 16.09 14.83 -0.04
CA GLU A 85 15.52 15.76 0.95
C GLU A 85 14.00 15.86 0.89
N ASN A 86 13.37 15.53 -0.24
CA ASN A 86 11.93 15.61 -0.46
C ASN A 86 11.38 14.25 -0.87
N ILE A 87 11.40 13.30 0.06
CA ILE A 87 11.10 11.89 -0.22
C ILE A 87 9.59 11.64 -0.18
N ALA A 88 9.06 11.00 -1.22
CA ALA A 88 7.78 10.31 -1.17
C ALA A 88 7.96 8.84 -0.80
N MET A 89 7.07 8.27 0.00
CA MET A 89 7.00 6.82 0.19
C MET A 89 5.62 6.28 -0.18
N VAL A 90 5.59 5.23 -1.00
CA VAL A 90 4.40 4.39 -1.21
C VAL A 90 4.51 3.14 -0.34
N GLY A 91 3.47 2.87 0.44
CA GLY A 91 3.42 1.69 1.28
C GLY A 91 2.02 1.33 1.73
N THR A 92 1.87 0.16 2.34
CA THR A 92 0.62 -0.23 3.00
C THR A 92 0.46 0.49 4.34
N GLY A 93 -0.74 0.45 4.94
CA GLY A 93 -1.03 1.14 6.20
C GLY A 93 0.00 0.90 7.32
N CYS A 94 0.54 -0.31 7.46
CA CYS A 94 1.57 -0.59 8.46
C CYS A 94 2.95 0.02 8.14
N ASN A 95 3.31 0.21 6.86
CA ASN A 95 4.51 0.97 6.49
C ASN A 95 4.33 2.45 6.84
N ILE A 96 3.16 3.00 6.55
CA ILE A 96 2.83 4.40 6.87
C ILE A 96 2.84 4.62 8.38
N GLU A 97 2.21 3.73 9.14
CA GLU A 97 2.20 3.76 10.61
C GLU A 97 3.62 3.72 11.19
N ALA A 98 4.51 2.89 10.64
CA ALA A 98 5.90 2.82 11.08
C ALA A 98 6.62 4.17 10.91
N VAL A 99 6.54 4.80 9.72
CA VAL A 99 7.16 6.11 9.49
C VAL A 99 6.56 7.18 10.40
N ARG A 100 5.23 7.20 10.56
CA ARG A 100 4.54 8.18 11.41
C ARG A 100 4.89 8.06 12.88
N ARG A 101 5.04 6.83 13.39
CA ARG A 101 5.51 6.59 14.77
C ARG A 101 6.92 7.10 14.97
N LEU A 102 7.81 6.88 14.01
CA LEU A 102 9.17 7.38 14.08
C LEU A 102 9.23 8.91 13.99
N GLN A 103 8.45 9.53 13.10
CA GLN A 103 8.29 11.00 13.03
C GLN A 103 7.80 11.59 14.37
N ALA A 104 6.88 10.90 15.06
CA ALA A 104 6.35 11.33 16.35
C ALA A 104 7.37 11.31 17.50
N LEU A 105 8.51 10.64 17.33
CA LEU A 105 9.62 10.71 18.30
C LEU A 105 10.30 12.08 18.27
N HIS A 106 10.16 12.84 17.18
CA HIS A 106 10.84 14.13 16.96
C HIS A 106 12.35 14.05 17.17
N ASP A 107 12.95 12.89 16.90
CA ASP A 107 14.39 12.67 17.01
C ASP A 107 15.08 13.14 15.71
N PRO A 108 15.87 14.23 15.76
CA PRO A 108 16.54 14.76 14.58
C PRO A 108 17.57 13.78 14.00
N ALA A 109 18.07 12.81 14.78
CA ALA A 109 19.00 11.80 14.28
C ALA A 109 18.35 10.84 13.27
N LEU A 110 17.01 10.82 13.18
CA LEU A 110 16.29 10.00 12.21
C LEU A 110 16.12 10.71 10.85
N GLU A 111 16.33 12.02 10.76
CA GLU A 111 16.19 12.84 9.54
C GLU A 111 14.85 12.61 8.77
N LEU A 112 13.79 12.24 9.50
CA LEU A 112 12.49 11.90 8.91
C LEU A 112 11.64 13.12 8.51
N ASP A 113 12.13 14.32 8.76
CA ASP A 113 11.62 15.57 8.19
C ASP A 113 11.83 15.63 6.66
N ARG A 114 12.80 14.86 6.14
CA ARG A 114 12.99 14.64 4.69
C ARG A 114 11.85 13.86 4.02
N VAL A 115 11.00 13.18 4.80
CA VAL A 115 9.83 12.47 4.26
C VAL A 115 8.68 13.47 4.06
N LYS A 116 8.60 14.00 2.84
CA LYS A 116 7.64 15.03 2.46
C LYS A 116 6.21 14.52 2.31
N VAL A 117 6.02 13.33 1.74
CA VAL A 117 4.68 12.80 1.48
C VAL A 117 4.59 11.28 1.57
N LEU A 118 3.54 10.80 2.24
CA LEU A 118 3.24 9.38 2.45
C LEU A 118 1.97 9.00 1.69
N ILE A 119 2.11 8.09 0.72
CA ILE A 119 0.99 7.54 -0.05
C ILE A 119 0.68 6.13 0.45
N GLY A 120 -0.48 5.98 1.11
CA GLY A 120 -0.92 4.74 1.73
C GLY A 120 -1.83 3.91 0.83
N LEU A 121 -1.46 2.67 0.53
CA LEU A 121 -2.29 1.77 -0.27
C LEU A 121 -3.35 1.07 0.59
N PHE A 122 -4.56 0.95 0.05
CA PHE A 122 -5.60 0.11 0.65
C PHE A 122 -5.12 -1.34 0.71
N CYS A 123 -5.28 -1.98 1.87
CA CYS A 123 -4.73 -3.31 2.10
C CYS A 123 -5.64 -4.13 3.00
N THR A 124 -6.02 -5.33 2.56
CA THR A 124 -6.72 -6.31 3.41
C THR A 124 -5.71 -7.20 4.13
N GLU A 125 -4.76 -7.75 3.37
CA GLU A 125 -3.76 -8.71 3.82
C GLU A 125 -2.58 -8.76 2.85
N ALA A 126 -1.47 -9.31 3.33
CA ALA A 126 -0.32 -9.68 2.55
C ALA A 126 0.07 -11.13 2.86
N PHE A 127 0.74 -11.79 1.92
CA PHE A 127 1.15 -13.18 2.02
C PHE A 127 2.62 -13.32 2.39
N TRP A 128 2.96 -14.42 3.05
CA TRP A 128 4.33 -14.92 3.09
C TRP A 128 4.71 -15.37 1.69
N HIS A 129 5.82 -14.82 1.18
CA HIS A 129 6.29 -15.11 -0.19
C HIS A 129 6.49 -16.62 -0.39
N ARG A 130 7.20 -17.28 0.52
CA ARG A 130 7.45 -18.73 0.46
C ARG A 130 6.15 -19.54 0.40
N ASP A 131 5.18 -19.21 1.24
CA ASP A 131 3.91 -19.95 1.31
C ASP A 131 3.09 -19.74 0.03
N LEU A 132 3.07 -18.51 -0.51
CA LEU A 132 2.42 -18.22 -1.79
C LEU A 132 3.08 -19.00 -2.95
N VAL A 133 4.42 -19.04 -2.99
CA VAL A 133 5.16 -19.80 -4.02
C VAL A 133 4.81 -21.28 -3.96
N VAL A 134 4.81 -21.88 -2.76
CA VAL A 134 4.44 -23.29 -2.57
C VAL A 134 2.99 -23.53 -2.98
N PHE A 135 2.07 -22.67 -2.53
CA PHE A 135 0.63 -22.77 -2.84
C PHE A 135 0.33 -22.73 -4.34
N LEU A 136 1.08 -21.92 -5.11
CA LEU A 136 0.97 -21.84 -6.57
C LEU A 136 1.63 -23.03 -7.26
N ALA A 137 2.78 -23.49 -6.77
CA ALA A 137 3.46 -24.66 -7.30
C ALA A 137 2.60 -25.93 -7.18
N GLU A 138 1.88 -26.12 -6.06
CA GLU A 138 0.90 -27.19 -5.87
C GLU A 138 -0.26 -27.16 -6.88
N ARG A 139 -0.50 -26.01 -7.52
CA ARG A 139 -1.50 -25.79 -8.57
C ARG A 139 -0.89 -25.74 -9.97
N GLY A 140 0.38 -26.14 -10.10
CA GLY A 140 1.12 -26.17 -11.36
C GLY A 140 1.37 -24.79 -11.95
N ILE A 141 1.68 -23.80 -11.11
CA ILE A 141 2.12 -22.47 -11.54
C ILE A 141 3.50 -22.22 -10.95
N ASP A 142 4.50 -22.00 -11.81
CA ASP A 142 5.76 -21.39 -11.38
C ASP A 142 5.53 -19.90 -11.17
N ILE A 143 5.90 -19.39 -9.99
CA ILE A 143 5.79 -17.97 -9.67
C ILE A 143 6.50 -17.10 -10.71
N LYS A 144 7.59 -17.58 -11.32
CA LYS A 144 8.37 -16.84 -12.32
C LYS A 144 7.62 -16.61 -13.63
N GLU A 145 6.61 -17.44 -13.93
CA GLU A 145 5.76 -17.31 -15.11
C GLU A 145 4.60 -16.33 -14.90
N VAL A 146 4.39 -15.88 -13.66
CA VAL A 146 3.32 -14.92 -13.35
C VAL A 146 3.67 -13.54 -13.88
N GLU A 147 2.75 -12.94 -14.62
CA GLU A 147 2.86 -11.59 -15.16
C GLU A 147 2.16 -10.56 -14.27
N ARG A 148 1.04 -10.95 -13.65
CA ARG A 148 0.26 -10.06 -12.78
C ARG A 148 -0.59 -10.82 -11.76
N PHE A 149 -0.77 -10.20 -10.60
CA PHE A 149 -1.79 -10.56 -9.63
C PHE A 149 -2.82 -9.44 -9.47
N TYR A 150 -4.07 -9.79 -9.19
CA TYR A 150 -5.07 -8.84 -8.71
C TYR A 150 -6.17 -9.54 -7.91
N VAL A 151 -6.93 -8.77 -7.14
CA VAL A 151 -8.09 -9.28 -6.40
C VAL A 151 -9.35 -8.64 -6.95
N SER A 152 -10.31 -9.48 -7.34
CA SER A 152 -11.63 -9.04 -7.81
C SER A 152 -12.73 -9.93 -7.23
N LYS A 153 -13.77 -9.30 -6.67
CA LYS A 153 -14.98 -9.97 -6.16
C LYS A 153 -14.68 -11.18 -5.23
N GLY A 154 -13.71 -11.04 -4.33
CA GLY A 154 -13.34 -12.10 -3.38
C GLY A 154 -12.54 -13.26 -3.99
N ARG A 155 -11.96 -13.04 -5.18
CA ARG A 155 -11.07 -13.99 -5.84
C ARG A 155 -9.71 -13.34 -6.10
N PHE A 156 -8.67 -14.10 -5.80
CA PHE A 156 -7.29 -13.81 -6.16
C PHE A 156 -7.03 -14.36 -7.55
N ILE A 157 -6.67 -13.48 -8.48
CA ILE A 157 -6.43 -13.84 -9.88
C ILE A 157 -4.92 -13.83 -10.12
N VAL A 158 -4.44 -14.92 -10.71
CA VAL A 158 -3.06 -15.13 -11.13
C VAL A 158 -3.04 -15.16 -12.65
N VAL A 159 -2.37 -14.19 -13.26
CA VAL A 159 -2.24 -14.09 -14.71
C VAL A 159 -0.85 -14.56 -15.11
N THR A 160 -0.81 -15.57 -15.98
CA THR A 160 0.39 -16.07 -16.66
C THR A 160 0.24 -15.85 -18.16
N LYS A 161 1.30 -16.11 -18.94
CA LYS A 161 1.24 -16.05 -20.40
C LYS A 161 0.17 -16.97 -21.00
N ASP A 162 -0.01 -18.15 -20.42
CA ASP A 162 -0.84 -19.21 -21.02
C ASP A 162 -2.27 -19.21 -20.48
N ARG A 163 -2.47 -18.75 -19.24
CA ARG A 163 -3.78 -18.83 -18.57
C ARG A 163 -3.96 -17.84 -17.42
N GLU A 164 -5.22 -17.62 -17.08
CA GLU A 164 -5.62 -16.98 -15.83
C GLU A 164 -6.16 -18.04 -14.85
N LEU A 165 -5.59 -18.09 -13.65
CA LEU A 165 -6.12 -18.91 -12.55
C LEU A 165 -6.89 -18.02 -11.57
N SER A 166 -8.12 -18.42 -11.28
CA SER A 166 -9.00 -17.71 -10.37
C SER A 166 -9.18 -18.49 -9.07
N ILE A 167 -8.71 -17.96 -7.95
CA ILE A 167 -8.65 -18.66 -6.65
C ILE A 167 -9.53 -17.93 -5.63
N PRO A 168 -10.48 -18.60 -4.94
CA PRO A 168 -11.19 -17.99 -3.82
C PRO A 168 -10.21 -17.48 -2.75
N THR A 169 -10.34 -16.24 -2.27
CA THR A 169 -9.38 -15.69 -1.29
C THR A 169 -9.31 -16.48 0.01
N LYS A 170 -10.40 -17.19 0.37
CA LYS A 170 -10.43 -18.06 1.54
C LYS A 170 -9.44 -19.22 1.48
N GLU A 171 -9.08 -19.69 0.29
CA GLU A 171 -8.09 -20.77 0.13
C GLU A 171 -6.65 -20.30 0.44
N LEU A 172 -6.40 -18.99 0.41
CA LEU A 172 -5.09 -18.39 0.67
C LEU A 172 -4.84 -18.10 2.17
N GLU A 173 -5.78 -18.44 3.06
CA GLU A 173 -5.71 -18.13 4.50
C GLU A 173 -4.43 -18.66 5.18
N SER A 174 -3.89 -19.79 4.69
CA SER A 174 -2.61 -20.36 5.14
C SER A 174 -1.40 -19.53 4.74
N CYS A 175 -1.49 -18.79 3.62
CA CYS A 175 -0.41 -17.93 3.12
C CYS A 175 -0.41 -16.56 3.81
N VAL A 176 -1.51 -16.16 4.46
CA VAL A 176 -1.67 -14.83 5.08
C VAL A 176 -0.69 -14.65 6.23
N ARG A 177 0.03 -13.53 6.22
CA ARG A 177 0.95 -13.17 7.32
C ARG A 177 0.18 -13.05 8.63
N ALA A 178 0.71 -13.63 9.70
CA ALA A 178 0.10 -13.59 11.02
C ALA A 178 -0.18 -12.15 11.50
N THR A 179 0.72 -11.20 11.21
CA THR A 179 0.55 -9.78 11.54
C THR A 179 -0.65 -9.12 10.84
N CYS A 180 -1.05 -9.60 9.65
CA CYS A 180 -2.24 -9.10 8.96
C CYS A 180 -3.54 -9.53 9.66
N LYS A 181 -3.50 -10.58 10.49
CA LYS A 181 -4.66 -11.12 11.23
C LYS A 181 -5.05 -10.27 12.44
N ILE A 182 -4.18 -9.34 12.86
CA ILE A 182 -4.43 -8.36 13.94
C ILE A 182 -4.51 -6.91 13.42
N CYS A 183 -4.13 -6.67 12.17
CA CYS A 183 -4.12 -5.33 11.58
C CYS A 183 -5.55 -4.82 11.33
N GLU A 184 -5.91 -3.67 11.90
CA GLU A 184 -7.27 -3.11 11.76
C GLU A 184 -7.38 -2.07 10.62
N ASP A 185 -6.26 -1.59 10.09
CA ASP A 185 -6.25 -0.49 9.13
C ASP A 185 -6.37 -0.97 7.68
N PHE A 186 -7.53 -0.73 7.06
CA PHE A 186 -7.75 -1.00 5.64
C PHE A 186 -7.30 0.14 4.73
N THR A 187 -7.44 1.39 5.16
CA THR A 187 -7.34 2.57 4.27
C THR A 187 -6.08 3.39 4.51
N ALA A 188 -5.09 2.88 5.23
CA ALA A 188 -3.86 3.59 5.57
C ALA A 188 -4.18 4.97 6.19
N GLN A 189 -4.78 4.96 7.37
CA GLN A 189 -5.42 6.12 8.00
C GLN A 189 -4.46 7.26 8.32
N LEU A 190 -3.16 6.96 8.46
CA LEU A 190 -2.11 7.92 8.80
C LEU A 190 -1.36 8.47 7.58
N ALA A 191 -1.80 8.14 6.36
CA ALA A 191 -1.18 8.61 5.12
C ALA A 191 -1.54 10.08 4.83
N ASP A 192 -0.78 10.74 3.95
CA ASP A 192 -1.17 12.04 3.40
C ASP A 192 -2.25 11.87 2.33
N VAL A 193 -2.09 10.85 1.48
CA VAL A 193 -3.08 10.38 0.51
C VAL A 193 -3.21 8.87 0.64
N SER A 194 -4.44 8.37 0.80
CA SER A 194 -4.71 6.94 0.72
C SER A 194 -5.29 6.56 -0.63
N ALA A 195 -4.86 5.44 -1.22
CA ALA A 195 -5.23 5.05 -2.58
C ALA A 195 -5.62 3.56 -2.67
N GLY A 196 -6.64 3.23 -3.45
CA GLY A 196 -6.96 1.85 -3.79
C GLY A 196 -8.12 1.67 -4.77
N SER A 197 -8.32 0.44 -5.24
CA SER A 197 -9.34 0.07 -6.23
C SER A 197 -10.78 0.10 -5.71
N SER A 198 -10.96 -0.01 -4.40
CA SER A 198 -12.29 -0.15 -3.80
C SER A 198 -13.03 1.18 -3.79
N GLY A 199 -14.30 1.14 -4.17
CA GLY A 199 -15.19 2.31 -4.20
C GLY A 199 -15.26 2.98 -5.57
N SER A 200 -14.19 2.96 -6.34
CA SER A 200 -14.13 3.57 -7.67
C SER A 200 -14.65 2.62 -8.77
N PRO A 201 -15.06 3.18 -9.93
CA PRO A 201 -15.28 2.40 -11.15
C PRO A 201 -13.99 1.72 -11.65
N GLU A 202 -14.15 0.74 -12.56
CA GLU A 202 -13.03 0.11 -13.24
C GLU A 202 -12.15 1.14 -13.98
N GLY A 203 -10.83 0.97 -13.91
CA GLY A 203 -9.86 1.92 -14.46
C GLY A 203 -9.73 3.24 -13.69
N TYR A 204 -10.29 3.33 -12.48
CA TYR A 204 -10.08 4.44 -11.54
C TYR A 204 -9.57 3.93 -10.20
N THR A 205 -8.84 4.79 -9.51
CA THR A 205 -8.36 4.61 -8.14
C THR A 205 -9.11 5.57 -7.22
N SER A 206 -9.68 5.07 -6.13
CA SER A 206 -10.21 5.91 -5.05
C SER A 206 -9.05 6.57 -4.30
N LEU A 207 -9.12 7.89 -4.11
CA LEU A 207 -8.18 8.68 -3.30
C LEU A 207 -8.90 9.30 -2.10
N ILE A 208 -8.32 9.10 -0.92
CA ILE A 208 -8.69 9.78 0.33
C ILE A 208 -7.54 10.75 0.67
N ILE A 209 -7.79 12.04 0.49
CA ILE A 209 -6.82 13.10 0.80
C ILE A 209 -7.01 13.48 2.28
N ARG A 210 -5.95 13.45 3.08
CA ARG A 210 -6.03 13.58 4.55
C ARG A 210 -5.33 14.79 5.11
N THR A 211 -4.17 15.14 4.56
CA THR A 211 -3.29 16.20 5.08
C THR A 211 -3.02 17.26 4.03
N LYS A 212 -2.44 18.39 4.47
CA LYS A 212 -1.99 19.47 3.58
C LYS A 212 -0.97 18.97 2.54
N ALA A 213 0.01 18.15 2.95
CA ALA A 213 0.98 17.56 2.02
C ALA A 213 0.29 16.70 0.94
N GLY A 214 -0.79 16.00 1.31
CA GLY A 214 -1.60 15.24 0.36
C GLY A 214 -2.40 16.12 -0.59
N GLU A 215 -2.98 17.21 -0.10
CA GLU A 215 -3.66 18.23 -0.92
C GLU A 215 -2.69 18.86 -1.93
N GLU A 216 -1.47 19.19 -1.49
CA GLU A 216 -0.41 19.73 -2.34
C GLU A 216 0.01 18.74 -3.42
N LEU A 217 0.27 17.47 -3.06
CA LEU A 217 0.59 16.41 -4.02
C LEU A 217 -0.49 16.28 -5.11
N VAL A 218 -1.76 16.25 -4.73
CA VAL A 218 -2.87 16.18 -5.69
C VAL A 218 -2.95 17.47 -6.53
N SER A 219 -2.67 18.62 -5.93
CA SER A 219 -2.71 19.91 -6.63
C SER A 219 -1.63 20.02 -7.71
N VAL A 220 -0.37 19.66 -7.41
CA VAL A 220 0.72 19.64 -8.41
C VAL A 220 0.46 18.61 -9.50
N SER A 221 -0.25 17.53 -9.16
CA SER A 221 -0.57 16.44 -10.09
C SER A 221 -1.81 16.65 -10.96
N LYS A 222 -2.51 17.80 -10.86
CA LYS A 222 -3.81 18.03 -11.53
C LYS A 222 -3.82 17.77 -13.03
N LYS A 223 -2.71 17.99 -13.72
CA LYS A 223 -2.59 17.73 -15.18
C LYS A 223 -2.29 16.26 -15.50
N ALA A 224 -1.70 15.54 -14.55
CA ALA A 224 -1.32 14.13 -14.71
C ALA A 224 -2.46 13.15 -14.39
N ILE A 225 -3.49 13.60 -13.64
CA ILE A 225 -4.64 12.78 -13.27
C ILE A 225 -5.98 13.40 -13.68
N GLU A 226 -6.84 12.58 -14.26
CA GLU A 226 -8.26 12.88 -14.42
C GLU A 226 -8.99 12.56 -13.13
N THR A 227 -9.81 13.48 -12.63
CA THR A 227 -10.51 13.31 -11.35
C THR A 227 -12.02 13.44 -11.47
N LYS A 228 -12.75 12.71 -10.63
CA LYS A 228 -14.20 12.77 -10.45
C LYS A 228 -14.54 12.66 -8.98
N LYS A 229 -15.68 13.20 -8.55
CA LYS A 229 -16.16 13.00 -7.18
C LYS A 229 -16.46 11.51 -6.96
N LEU A 230 -16.06 10.97 -5.81
CA LEU A 230 -16.49 9.64 -5.39
C LEU A 230 -17.98 9.70 -5.01
N ASP A 231 -18.80 8.77 -5.48
CA ASP A 231 -20.22 8.71 -5.13
C ASP A 231 -20.45 8.07 -3.74
N ASP A 232 -21.65 8.27 -3.19
CA ASP A 232 -21.99 7.78 -1.85
C ASP A 232 -21.96 6.25 -1.78
N ALA A 233 -22.25 5.56 -2.89
CA ALA A 233 -22.18 4.11 -2.96
C ALA A 233 -20.74 3.60 -2.84
N GLY A 234 -19.79 4.26 -3.52
CA GLY A 234 -18.37 3.98 -3.44
C GLY A 234 -17.79 4.28 -2.06
N ILE A 235 -18.20 5.40 -1.43
CA ILE A 235 -17.82 5.74 -0.05
C ILE A 235 -18.31 4.64 0.92
N LYS A 236 -19.60 4.29 0.89
CA LYS A 236 -20.18 3.22 1.74
C LYS A 236 -19.49 1.87 1.54
N LYS A 237 -19.06 1.58 0.30
CA LYS A 237 -18.29 0.35 0.01
C LYS A 237 -16.93 0.36 0.70
N ILE A 238 -16.20 1.47 0.67
CA ILE A 238 -14.92 1.62 1.37
C ILE A 238 -15.12 1.50 2.88
N GLU A 239 -16.11 2.21 3.44
CA GLU A 239 -16.45 2.16 4.87
C GLU A 239 -16.75 0.74 5.33
N ARG A 240 -17.58 0.01 4.57
CA ARG A 240 -17.92 -1.38 4.87
C ARG A 240 -16.69 -2.30 4.87
N LEU A 241 -15.78 -2.13 3.91
CA LEU A 241 -14.55 -2.93 3.85
C LEU A 241 -13.61 -2.61 5.01
N ALA A 242 -13.47 -1.33 5.35
CA ALA A 242 -12.69 -0.89 6.51
C ALA A 242 -13.27 -1.44 7.82
N PHE A 243 -14.59 -1.32 8.01
CA PHE A 243 -15.30 -1.85 9.16
C PHE A 243 -15.15 -3.36 9.27
N ASN A 244 -15.34 -4.10 8.17
CA ASN A 244 -15.20 -5.56 8.17
C ASN A 244 -13.79 -6.02 8.54
N LYS A 245 -12.75 -5.36 8.00
CA LYS A 245 -11.36 -5.68 8.37
C LYS A 245 -11.13 -5.45 9.86
N LYS A 246 -11.57 -4.29 10.37
CA LYS A 246 -11.46 -3.93 11.77
C LYS A 246 -12.16 -4.95 12.67
N MET A 247 -13.45 -5.20 12.45
CA MET A 247 -14.23 -6.12 13.28
C MET A 247 -13.72 -7.55 13.24
N ARG A 248 -13.29 -8.04 12.07
CA ARG A 248 -12.70 -9.38 11.93
C ARG A 248 -11.43 -9.54 12.78
N ASN A 249 -10.63 -8.49 12.87
CA ASN A 249 -9.32 -8.53 13.50
C ASN A 249 -9.35 -8.03 14.97
N TYR A 250 -10.40 -7.32 15.39
CA TYR A 250 -10.56 -6.76 16.73
C TYR A 250 -10.48 -7.80 17.85
N GLY A 251 -11.15 -8.95 17.70
CA GLY A 251 -11.07 -10.02 18.70
C GLY A 251 -9.64 -10.57 18.84
N ARG A 252 -8.96 -10.78 17.70
CA ARG A 252 -7.59 -11.32 17.67
C ARG A 252 -6.57 -10.35 18.26
N ILE A 253 -6.77 -9.03 18.12
CA ILE A 253 -5.88 -8.06 18.75
C ILE A 253 -6.08 -8.04 20.26
N LEU A 254 -7.31 -8.15 20.78
CA LEU A 254 -7.56 -8.26 22.22
C LEU A 254 -6.91 -9.52 22.81
N ASP A 255 -7.07 -10.66 22.14
CA ASP A 255 -6.41 -11.92 22.55
C ASP A 255 -4.88 -11.75 22.57
N GLN A 256 -4.32 -11.16 21.52
CA GLN A 256 -2.89 -10.89 21.43
C GLN A 256 -2.41 -9.92 22.51
N MET A 257 -3.18 -8.89 22.84
CA MET A 257 -2.88 -7.94 23.91
C MET A 257 -2.89 -8.60 25.28
N GLY A 258 -3.80 -9.56 25.52
CA GLY A 258 -3.81 -10.36 26.75
C GLY A 258 -2.57 -11.26 26.90
N ILE A 259 -2.08 -11.83 25.79
CA ILE A 259 -0.81 -12.57 25.77
C ILE A 259 0.37 -11.61 25.97
N CYS A 260 0.36 -10.46 25.28
CA CYS A 260 1.45 -9.50 25.30
C CYS A 260 1.58 -8.73 26.61
N SER A 261 0.49 -8.48 27.34
CA SER A 261 0.54 -7.87 28.68
C SER A 261 1.22 -8.79 29.69
N ALA A 262 1.09 -10.12 29.52
CA ALA A 262 1.82 -11.10 30.31
C ALA A 262 3.33 -11.12 30.02
N CYS A 263 3.79 -10.61 28.86
CA CYS A 263 5.21 -10.57 28.47
C CYS A 263 5.77 -9.17 28.17
N LEU A 264 5.05 -8.09 28.49
CA LEU A 264 5.42 -6.68 28.26
C LEU A 264 5.72 -6.29 26.80
N THR A 265 5.33 -7.10 25.81
CA THR A 265 5.59 -6.82 24.38
C THR A 265 4.40 -6.20 23.65
N ASN A 266 3.44 -5.58 24.35
CA ASN A 266 2.24 -5.02 23.73
C ASN A 266 2.60 -3.82 22.82
N PRO A 267 2.43 -3.90 21.49
CA PRO A 267 2.74 -2.81 20.58
C PRO A 267 1.71 -1.68 20.60
N TYR A 268 0.60 -1.85 21.33
CA TYR A 268 -0.45 -0.86 21.54
C TYR A 268 -0.51 -0.46 23.01
N SER A 269 0.52 0.25 23.47
CA SER A 269 0.62 0.75 24.85
C SER A 269 -0.53 1.68 25.26
N PHE A 270 -1.25 2.27 24.29
CA PHE A 270 -2.34 3.22 24.55
C PHE A 270 -3.73 2.60 24.69
N THR A 271 -3.94 1.32 24.36
CA THR A 271 -5.27 0.67 24.44
C THR A 271 -5.51 -0.11 25.75
N LEU A 272 -4.50 -0.25 26.61
CA LEU A 272 -4.63 -0.81 27.97
C LEU A 272 -4.56 0.27 29.06
N GLN A 273 -5.02 1.49 28.78
CA GLN A 273 -5.52 2.32 29.89
C GLN A 273 -6.90 1.79 30.25
N THR A 274 -6.93 0.68 31.00
CA THR A 274 -8.10 0.36 31.81
C THR A 274 -8.31 1.56 32.71
N GLY A 275 -9.38 2.31 32.47
CA GLY A 275 -9.80 3.38 33.35
C GLY A 275 -10.22 2.75 34.67
N ASP A 276 -9.30 2.76 35.63
CA ASP A 276 -9.62 2.77 37.06
C ASP A 276 -9.72 4.22 37.52
#